data_AF-A0A0A0EY46-F1
#
_entry.id   AF-A0A0A0EY46-F1
#
_cell.length_a   1.000
_cell.length_b   1.000
_cell.length_c   1.000
_cell.angle_alpha   90.00
_cell.angle_beta   90.00
_cell.angle_gamma   90.00
#
_symmetry.space_group_name_H-M   'P 1'
#
loop_
_entity.id
_entity.type
_entity.pdbx_description
1 polymer ?
#
loop_
_entity_poly.entity_id
_entity_poly.type
_entity_poly.pdbx_seq_one_letter_code
_entity_poly.pdbx_strand_id
1 'polypeptide(L)'
;MRPAWLAAGLAVLGAAWLGPLPEWSRQSFAAHMLMHMGVVAVAAPLVAAGLARSRFDPARHWPGWFAPMPASALEFVVVWAWHAPALHHAAGHVPELLVVEQGSFLLVGLLVWVAAFGGDAGRRRDRAAAGVAGLLMTSMHMTLLGVLLALASRPLYAGHGSAMLGLSALQDQHLGGVLMLVFGGVAYLLGALVLLAGLLRDRRGMVADG
;
A
#
# COMPACT_ATOMS: atom_id res chain seq x y z
N MET A 1 -20.05 9.49 -1.52
CA MET A 1 -19.33 8.32 -0.97
C MET A 1 -19.82 7.10 -1.71
N ARG A 2 -18.95 6.10 -1.91
CA ARG A 2 -19.39 4.81 -2.46
C ARG A 2 -19.31 3.77 -1.33
N PRO A 3 -20.42 3.55 -0.60
CA PRO A 3 -20.39 2.79 0.66
C PRO A 3 -19.93 1.34 0.47
N ALA A 4 -20.18 0.73 -0.71
CA ALA A 4 -19.70 -0.60 -1.03
C ALA A 4 -18.17 -0.74 -0.99
N TRP A 5 -17.43 0.24 -1.53
CA TRP A 5 -15.96 0.21 -1.51
C TRP A 5 -15.40 0.42 -0.11
N LEU A 6 -16.02 1.34 0.65
CA LEU A 6 -15.65 1.56 2.05
C LEU A 6 -15.91 0.29 2.89
N ALA A 7 -17.08 -0.32 2.74
CA ALA A 7 -17.43 -1.57 3.43
C ALA A 7 -16.47 -2.71 3.05
N ALA A 8 -16.11 -2.83 1.76
CA ALA A 8 -15.14 -3.83 1.31
C ALA A 8 -13.75 -3.59 1.93
N GLY A 9 -13.26 -2.35 1.97
CA GLY A 9 -12.00 -2.02 2.62
C GLY A 9 -12.00 -2.32 4.12
N LEU A 10 -13.09 -1.99 4.82
CA LEU A 10 -13.28 -2.33 6.23
C LEU A 10 -13.38 -3.84 6.46
N ALA A 11 -14.01 -4.58 5.55
CA ALA A 11 -14.07 -6.04 5.61
C ALA A 11 -12.69 -6.67 5.44
N VAL A 12 -11.85 -6.14 4.54
CA VAL A 12 -10.45 -6.59 4.38
C VAL A 12 -9.64 -6.30 5.65
N LEU A 13 -9.78 -5.12 6.27
CA LEU A 13 -9.14 -4.83 7.56
C LEU A 13 -9.64 -5.77 8.65
N GLY A 14 -10.94 -6.02 8.72
CA GLY A 14 -11.53 -6.98 9.65
C GLY A 14 -10.97 -8.39 9.46
N ALA A 15 -10.88 -8.87 8.22
CA ALA A 15 -10.29 -10.18 7.91
C ALA A 15 -8.79 -10.24 8.26
N ALA A 16 -8.05 -9.16 8.02
CA ALA A 16 -6.62 -9.09 8.32
C ALA A 16 -6.31 -9.06 9.82
N TRP A 17 -7.15 -8.41 10.63
CA TRP A 17 -6.91 -8.20 12.06
C TRP A 17 -7.67 -9.12 13.00
N LEU A 18 -8.89 -9.52 12.64
CA LEU A 18 -9.71 -10.42 13.45
C LEU A 18 -9.53 -11.90 13.04
N GLY A 19 -8.86 -12.13 11.91
CA GLY A 19 -8.48 -13.46 11.44
C GLY A 19 -7.22 -14.01 12.10
N PRO A 20 -6.66 -15.11 11.58
CA PRO A 20 -5.48 -15.76 12.15
C PRO A 20 -4.15 -15.05 11.78
N LEU A 21 -4.19 -14.07 10.87
CA LEU A 21 -2.99 -13.40 10.35
C LEU A 21 -2.11 -12.74 11.42
N PRO A 22 -2.63 -12.07 12.47
CA PRO A 22 -1.77 -11.49 13.50
C PRO A 22 -1.01 -12.55 14.32
N GLU A 23 -1.56 -13.75 14.44
CA GLU A 23 -0.85 -14.88 15.06
C GLU A 23 0.24 -15.39 14.12
N TRP A 24 -0.14 -15.67 12.88
CA TRP A 24 0.76 -16.24 11.87
C TRP A 24 1.90 -15.29 11.50
N SER A 25 1.67 -13.97 11.52
CA SER A 25 2.68 -12.96 11.22
C SER A 25 3.83 -12.92 12.22
N ARG A 26 3.66 -13.51 13.41
CA ARG A 26 4.74 -13.65 14.41
C ARG A 26 5.68 -14.81 14.11
N GLN A 27 5.22 -15.77 13.31
CA GLN A 27 5.91 -17.04 13.04
C GLN A 27 6.35 -17.17 11.57
N SER A 28 5.73 -16.43 10.66
CA SER A 28 6.03 -16.44 9.23
C SER A 28 6.15 -15.03 8.66
N PHE A 29 7.28 -14.78 8.02
CA PHE A 29 7.55 -13.59 7.22
C PHE A 29 6.54 -13.46 6.07
N ALA A 30 6.16 -14.57 5.42
CA ALA A 30 5.15 -14.53 4.36
C ALA A 30 3.77 -14.12 4.89
N ALA A 31 3.35 -14.64 6.04
CA ALA A 31 2.09 -14.23 6.68
C ALA A 31 2.12 -12.76 7.11
N HIS A 32 3.27 -12.31 7.61
CA HIS A 32 3.53 -10.91 7.95
C HIS A 32 3.40 -10.00 6.72
N MET A 33 4.05 -10.34 5.61
CA MET A 33 3.94 -9.62 4.34
C MET A 33 2.51 -9.66 3.77
N LEU A 34 1.80 -10.79 3.90
CA LEU A 34 0.41 -10.90 3.47
C LEU A 34 -0.50 -9.94 4.25
N MET A 35 -0.30 -9.82 5.56
CA MET A 35 -1.02 -8.86 6.40
C MET A 35 -0.72 -7.42 5.95
N HIS A 36 0.55 -7.06 5.76
CA HIS A 36 0.93 -5.75 5.22
C HIS A 36 0.23 -5.44 3.90
N MET A 37 0.31 -6.37 2.94
CA MET A 37 -0.25 -6.18 1.60
C MET A 37 -1.77 -6.07 1.63
N GLY A 38 -2.43 -6.83 2.50
CA GLY A 38 -3.86 -6.69 2.77
C GLY A 38 -4.22 -5.28 3.24
N VAL A 39 -3.41 -4.68 4.11
CA VAL A 39 -3.61 -3.32 4.61
C VAL A 39 -3.32 -2.26 3.54
N VAL A 40 -2.11 -2.28 2.97
CA VAL A 40 -1.59 -1.16 2.15
C VAL A 40 -2.02 -1.23 0.69
N ALA A 41 -2.06 -2.43 0.10
CA ALA A 41 -2.31 -2.63 -1.33
C ALA A 41 -3.77 -3.00 -1.64
N VAL A 42 -4.56 -3.40 -0.63
CA VAL A 42 -5.97 -3.79 -0.80
C VAL A 42 -6.91 -2.90 -0.01
N ALA A 43 -6.81 -2.87 1.32
CA ALA A 43 -7.76 -2.10 2.15
C ALA A 43 -7.65 -0.60 1.90
N ALA A 44 -6.45 -0.03 1.92
CA ALA A 44 -6.24 1.41 1.72
C ALA A 44 -6.83 1.94 0.39
N PRO A 45 -6.59 1.33 -0.79
CA PRO A 45 -7.22 1.79 -2.03
C PRO A 45 -8.75 1.66 -2.03
N LEU A 46 -9.30 0.61 -1.43
CA LEU A 46 -10.76 0.42 -1.34
C LEU A 46 -11.41 1.50 -0.47
N VAL A 47 -10.82 1.79 0.70
CA VAL A 47 -11.26 2.86 1.58
C VAL A 47 -11.14 4.21 0.88
N ALA A 48 -9.99 4.50 0.25
CA ALA A 48 -9.77 5.72 -0.51
C ALA A 48 -10.80 5.87 -1.65
N ALA A 49 -11.14 4.81 -2.38
CA ALA A 49 -12.16 4.83 -3.42
C ALA A 49 -13.58 5.10 -2.86
N GLY A 50 -13.86 4.68 -1.63
CA GLY A 50 -15.10 5.00 -0.91
C GLY A 50 -15.21 6.47 -0.50
N LEU A 51 -14.08 7.06 -0.10
CA LEU A 51 -13.96 8.45 0.37
C LEU A 51 -13.80 9.47 -0.77
N ALA A 52 -13.09 9.11 -1.83
CA ALA A 52 -12.76 10.02 -2.93
C ALA A 52 -14.02 10.66 -3.53
N ARG A 53 -13.97 11.98 -3.74
CA ARG A 53 -15.07 12.80 -4.28
C ARG A 53 -16.35 12.77 -3.45
N SER A 54 -16.26 12.36 -2.18
CA SER A 54 -17.37 12.45 -1.24
C SER A 54 -17.29 13.72 -0.38
N ARG A 55 -18.34 13.98 0.41
CA ARG A 55 -18.31 15.03 1.43
C ARG A 55 -17.25 14.82 2.53
N PHE A 56 -16.69 13.61 2.61
CA PHE A 56 -15.62 13.27 3.56
C PHE A 56 -14.27 13.07 2.86
N ASP A 57 -14.11 13.56 1.63
CA ASP A 57 -12.82 13.51 0.94
C ASP A 57 -11.84 14.49 1.61
N PRO A 58 -10.81 14.02 2.32
CA PRO A 58 -9.92 14.91 3.04
C PRO A 58 -8.98 15.67 2.09
N ALA A 59 -8.76 15.18 0.86
CA ALA A 59 -7.99 15.92 -0.16
C ALA A 59 -8.73 17.16 -0.69
N ARG A 60 -10.05 17.25 -0.48
CA ARG A 60 -10.83 18.48 -0.76
C ARG A 60 -10.71 19.51 0.37
N HIS A 61 -10.73 19.05 1.61
CA HIS A 61 -10.72 19.93 2.78
C HIS A 61 -9.30 20.42 3.12
N TRP A 62 -8.30 19.57 2.90
CA TRP A 62 -6.90 19.82 3.27
C TRP A 62 -5.93 19.52 2.12
N PRO A 63 -6.05 20.19 0.96
CA PRO A 63 -5.32 19.83 -0.25
C PRO A 63 -3.79 19.86 -0.11
N GLY A 64 -3.25 20.66 0.81
CA GLY A 64 -1.81 20.73 1.08
C GLY A 64 -1.24 19.48 1.75
N TRP A 65 -2.05 18.78 2.55
CA TRP A 65 -1.63 17.52 3.20
C TRP A 65 -1.71 16.33 2.24
N PHE A 66 -2.53 16.42 1.18
CA PHE A 66 -2.79 15.35 0.23
C PHE A 66 -2.18 15.64 -1.15
N ALA A 67 -0.88 15.96 -1.16
CA ALA A 67 -0.09 16.08 -2.38
C ALA A 67 0.53 14.71 -2.74
N PRO A 68 0.32 14.19 -3.97
CA PRO A 68 0.73 12.82 -4.32
C PRO A 68 2.22 12.51 -4.16
N MET A 69 3.09 13.43 -4.57
CA MET A 69 4.54 13.22 -4.49
C MET A 69 5.07 13.21 -3.05
N PRO A 70 4.76 14.20 -2.19
CA PRO A 70 5.09 14.11 -0.76
C PRO A 70 4.49 12.88 -0.06
N ALA A 71 3.26 12.49 -0.42
CA ALA A 71 2.62 11.29 0.14
C ALA A 71 3.40 10.02 -0.20
N SER A 72 3.78 9.85 -1.47
CA SER A 72 4.60 8.72 -1.93
C SER A 72 6.00 8.72 -1.31
N ALA A 73 6.63 9.89 -1.17
CA ALA A 73 7.93 10.00 -0.51
C ALA A 73 7.87 9.64 0.98
N LEU A 74 6.81 10.06 1.69
CA LEU A 74 6.60 9.68 3.09
C LEU A 74 6.33 8.18 3.21
N GLU A 75 5.53 7.61 2.31
CA GLU A 75 5.26 6.18 2.28
C GLU A 75 6.54 5.37 2.02
N PHE A 76 7.38 5.79 1.08
CA PHE A 76 8.72 5.24 0.88
C PHE A 76 9.53 5.20 2.19
N VAL A 77 9.62 6.33 2.89
CA VAL A 77 10.39 6.42 4.14
C VAL A 77 9.84 5.47 5.20
N VAL A 78 8.52 5.44 5.40
CA VAL A 78 7.87 4.60 6.40
C VAL A 78 8.04 3.11 6.07
N VAL A 79 7.79 2.71 4.83
CA VAL A 79 7.96 1.31 4.39
C VAL A 79 9.40 0.85 4.55
N TRP A 80 10.37 1.63 4.08
CA TRP A 80 11.78 1.24 4.18
C TRP A 80 12.30 1.24 5.62
N ALA A 81 11.82 2.15 6.46
CA ALA A 81 12.18 2.17 7.88
C ALA A 81 11.74 0.86 8.56
N TRP A 82 10.49 0.44 8.37
CA TRP A 82 9.99 -0.81 8.96
C TRP A 82 10.66 -2.06 8.41
N HIS A 83 11.16 -2.01 7.17
CA HIS A 83 11.96 -3.11 6.59
C HIS A 83 13.44 -3.08 7.02
N ALA A 84 13.90 -2.08 7.78
CA ALA A 84 15.22 -2.15 8.41
C ALA A 84 15.24 -3.34 9.41
N PRO A 85 16.31 -4.17 9.43
CA PRO A 85 16.32 -5.41 10.22
C PRO A 85 15.95 -5.24 11.70
N ALA A 86 16.40 -4.17 12.34
CA ALA A 86 16.12 -3.89 13.74
C ALA A 86 14.63 -3.59 14.01
N LEU A 87 14.02 -2.73 13.19
CA LEU A 87 12.60 -2.36 13.33
C LEU A 87 11.69 -3.52 12.97
N HIS A 88 12.00 -4.24 11.88
CA HIS A 88 11.24 -5.41 11.47
C HIS A 88 11.27 -6.50 12.54
N HIS A 89 12.45 -6.79 13.10
CA HIS A 89 12.59 -7.76 14.17
C HIS A 89 11.78 -7.34 15.41
N ALA A 90 11.81 -6.05 15.77
CA ALA A 90 11.04 -5.53 16.90
C ALA A 90 9.52 -5.66 16.67
N ALA A 91 9.02 -5.35 15.47
CA ALA A 91 7.61 -5.53 15.11
C ALA A 91 7.17 -7.00 15.12
N GLY A 92 8.08 -7.94 14.79
CA GLY A 92 7.80 -9.38 14.87
C GLY A 92 7.64 -9.92 16.30
N HIS A 93 8.23 -9.26 17.31
CA HIS A 93 8.25 -9.76 18.70
C HIS A 93 7.37 -8.97 19.66
N VAL A 94 7.15 -7.68 19.39
CA VAL A 94 6.39 -6.77 20.25
C VAL A 94 5.05 -6.47 19.58
N PRO A 95 3.93 -7.00 20.11
CA PRO A 95 2.61 -6.82 19.49
C PRO A 95 2.22 -5.35 19.29
N GLU A 96 2.61 -4.47 20.21
CA GLU A 96 2.37 -3.04 20.11
C GLU A 96 3.10 -2.43 18.91
N LEU A 97 4.33 -2.87 18.63
CA LEU A 97 5.08 -2.39 17.46
C LEU A 97 4.51 -2.91 16.16
N LEU A 98 3.97 -4.14 16.11
CA LEU A 98 3.20 -4.61 14.96
C LEU A 98 1.99 -3.71 14.67
N VAL A 99 1.26 -3.28 15.72
CA VAL A 99 0.15 -2.34 15.57
C VAL A 99 0.61 -0.99 15.05
N VAL A 100 1.73 -0.46 15.58
CA VAL A 100 2.30 0.81 15.11
C VAL A 100 2.76 0.70 13.65
N GLU A 101 3.42 -0.39 13.27
CA GLU A 101 3.86 -0.66 11.90
C GLU A 101 2.68 -0.68 10.93
N GLN A 102 1.73 -1.60 11.15
CA GLN A 102 0.55 -1.77 10.30
C GLN A 102 -0.33 -0.51 10.29
N GLY A 103 -0.48 0.16 11.43
CA GLY A 103 -1.19 1.43 11.54
C GLY A 103 -0.52 2.54 10.74
N SER A 104 0.82 2.60 10.76
CA SER A 104 1.58 3.55 9.95
C SER A 104 1.42 3.26 8.46
N PHE A 105 1.43 1.99 8.04
CA PHE A 105 1.18 1.57 6.65
C PHE A 105 -0.23 1.90 6.18
N LEU A 106 -1.24 1.67 7.01
CA LEU A 106 -2.60 2.10 6.69
C LEU A 106 -2.66 3.62 6.50
N LEU A 107 -2.03 4.39 7.39
CA LEU A 107 -2.02 5.85 7.33
C LEU A 107 -1.36 6.36 6.05
N VAL A 108 -0.13 5.93 5.75
CA VAL A 108 0.60 6.40 4.55
C VAL A 108 -0.02 5.84 3.27
N GLY A 109 -0.56 4.62 3.29
CA GLY A 109 -1.30 4.05 2.17
C GLY A 109 -2.55 4.88 1.86
N LEU A 110 -3.38 5.18 2.87
CA LEU A 110 -4.54 6.05 2.70
C LEU A 110 -4.14 7.43 2.17
N LEU A 111 -3.04 7.99 2.70
CA LEU A 111 -2.51 9.27 2.25
C LEU A 111 -2.19 9.25 0.75
N VAL A 112 -1.46 8.24 0.27
CA VAL A 112 -1.10 8.06 -1.15
C VAL A 112 -2.35 7.90 -2.01
N TRP A 113 -3.24 6.97 -1.67
CA TRP A 113 -4.42 6.67 -2.49
C TRP A 113 -5.41 7.83 -2.53
N VAL A 114 -5.63 8.52 -1.40
CA VAL A 114 -6.50 9.69 -1.35
C VAL A 114 -5.86 10.90 -2.04
N ALA A 115 -4.54 11.10 -1.91
CA ALA A 115 -3.85 12.15 -2.66
C ALA A 115 -3.98 11.95 -4.17
N ALA A 116 -3.87 10.71 -4.65
CA ALA A 116 -3.92 10.36 -6.07
C ALA A 116 -5.33 10.44 -6.68
N PHE A 117 -6.37 9.99 -5.96
CA PHE A 117 -7.75 9.88 -6.49
C PHE A 117 -8.74 10.91 -5.96
N GLY A 118 -8.41 11.59 -4.86
CA GLY A 118 -9.25 12.60 -4.21
C GLY A 118 -9.04 14.02 -4.72
N GLY A 119 -9.84 14.94 -4.16
CA GLY A 119 -9.77 16.37 -4.44
C GLY A 119 -10.87 16.88 -5.38
N ASP A 120 -10.70 18.15 -5.79
CA ASP A 120 -11.70 18.89 -6.55
C ASP A 120 -11.60 18.69 -8.07
N ALA A 121 -12.75 18.75 -8.73
CA ALA A 121 -12.85 18.56 -10.18
C ALA A 121 -12.06 19.62 -10.98
N GLY A 122 -11.98 20.86 -10.49
CA GLY A 122 -11.30 21.97 -11.17
C GLY A 122 -9.78 21.82 -11.25
N ARG A 123 -9.14 21.03 -10.38
CA ARG A 123 -7.68 20.79 -10.36
C ARG A 123 -7.32 19.36 -10.77
N ARG A 124 -8.26 18.66 -11.41
CA ARG A 124 -8.19 17.21 -11.62
C ARG A 124 -7.03 16.78 -12.51
N ARG A 125 -6.67 17.55 -13.54
CA ARG A 125 -5.58 17.18 -14.46
C ARG A 125 -4.21 17.21 -13.80
N ASP A 126 -3.84 18.33 -13.18
CA ASP A 126 -2.53 18.49 -12.55
C ASP A 126 -2.36 17.47 -11.42
N ARG A 127 -3.42 17.25 -10.63
CA ARG A 127 -3.44 16.24 -9.59
C ARG A 127 -3.35 14.82 -10.15
N ALA A 128 -4.00 14.53 -11.28
CA ALA A 128 -3.92 13.22 -11.91
C ALA A 128 -2.51 12.92 -12.42
N ALA A 129 -1.82 13.88 -13.04
CA ALA A 129 -0.44 13.69 -13.48
C ALA A 129 0.51 13.44 -12.29
N ALA A 130 0.40 14.24 -11.23
CA ALA A 130 1.15 14.01 -9.98
C ALA A 130 0.77 12.69 -9.31
N GLY A 131 -0.50 12.30 -9.37
CA GLY A 131 -1.02 11.02 -8.87
C GLY A 131 -0.41 9.82 -9.61
N VAL A 132 -0.33 9.89 -10.95
CA VAL A 132 0.38 8.88 -11.76
C VAL A 132 1.83 8.77 -11.32
N ALA A 133 2.54 9.90 -11.19
CA ALA A 133 3.94 9.91 -10.78
C ALA A 133 4.14 9.32 -9.36
N GLY A 134 3.30 9.70 -8.39
CA GLY A 134 3.36 9.19 -7.03
C GLY A 134 3.06 7.69 -6.94
N LEU A 135 2.02 7.21 -7.63
CA LEU A 135 1.70 5.78 -7.65
C LEU A 135 2.77 4.95 -8.38
N LEU A 136 3.37 5.46 -9.45
CA LEU A 136 4.49 4.79 -10.11
C LEU A 136 5.74 4.74 -9.23
N MET A 137 6.08 5.84 -8.56
CA MET A 137 7.19 5.86 -7.58
C MET A 137 6.96 4.80 -6.50
N THR A 138 5.75 4.73 -5.94
CA THR A 138 5.41 3.72 -4.93
C THR A 138 5.47 2.30 -5.49
N SER A 139 4.93 2.06 -6.68
CA SER A 139 5.06 0.77 -7.38
C SER A 139 6.53 0.36 -7.55
N MET A 140 7.41 1.28 -7.95
CA MET A 140 8.83 1.01 -8.20
C MET A 140 9.57 0.58 -6.93
N HIS A 141 9.44 1.31 -5.81
CA HIS A 141 10.16 0.92 -4.60
C HIS A 141 9.56 -0.30 -3.90
N MET A 142 8.24 -0.50 -3.97
CA MET A 142 7.60 -1.72 -3.45
C MET A 142 8.06 -2.95 -4.23
N THR A 143 8.15 -2.83 -5.56
CA THR A 143 8.70 -3.87 -6.43
C THR A 143 10.18 -4.11 -6.13
N LEU A 144 10.99 -3.06 -6.03
CA LEU A 144 12.42 -3.17 -5.70
C LEU A 144 12.63 -3.91 -4.38
N LEU A 145 11.91 -3.50 -3.32
CA LEU A 145 12.01 -4.13 -2.01
C LEU A 145 11.55 -5.59 -2.06
N GLY A 146 10.44 -5.89 -2.74
CA GLY A 146 9.99 -7.26 -2.97
C GLY A 146 11.04 -8.13 -3.69
N VAL A 147 11.68 -7.61 -4.74
CA VAL A 147 12.78 -8.29 -5.45
C VAL A 147 13.97 -8.55 -4.52
N LEU A 148 14.41 -7.56 -3.73
CA LEU A 148 15.53 -7.71 -2.79
C LEU A 148 15.26 -8.82 -1.77
N LEU A 149 14.03 -8.93 -1.28
CA LEU A 149 13.60 -9.97 -0.35
C LEU A 149 13.50 -11.34 -1.02
N ALA A 150 12.92 -11.39 -2.21
CA ALA A 150 12.67 -12.61 -2.98
C ALA A 150 13.95 -13.26 -3.53
N LEU A 151 14.98 -12.47 -3.81
CA LEU A 151 16.23 -12.94 -4.42
C LEU A 151 17.42 -12.99 -3.45
N ALA A 152 17.19 -12.70 -2.17
CA ALA A 152 18.25 -12.80 -1.16
C ALA A 152 18.79 -14.25 -1.08
N SER A 153 20.10 -14.42 -1.03
CA SER A 153 20.75 -15.73 -0.88
C SER A 153 20.83 -16.24 0.56
N ARG A 154 20.45 -15.39 1.52
CA ARG A 154 20.43 -15.68 2.96
C ARG A 154 19.23 -15.03 3.63
N PRO A 155 18.74 -15.56 4.76
CA PRO A 155 17.74 -14.89 5.57
C PRO A 155 18.26 -13.53 6.03
N LEU A 156 17.52 -12.47 5.72
CA LEU A 156 17.79 -11.09 6.14
C LEU A 156 17.17 -10.80 7.52
N TYR A 157 16.06 -11.47 7.83
CA TYR A 157 15.37 -11.34 9.11
C TYR A 157 15.48 -12.66 9.87
N ALA A 158 16.26 -12.65 10.95
CA ALA A 158 16.30 -13.74 11.90
C ALA A 158 15.15 -13.60 12.91
N GLY A 159 14.50 -14.71 13.28
CA GLY A 159 13.57 -14.73 14.42
C GLY A 159 12.10 -15.07 14.14
N HIS A 160 11.67 -15.25 12.89
CA HIS A 160 10.36 -15.87 12.62
C HIS A 160 10.47 -17.38 12.93
N GLY A 161 10.00 -17.77 14.11
CA GLY A 161 10.08 -19.14 14.62
C GLY A 161 9.28 -20.12 13.76
N SER A 162 9.94 -21.20 13.32
CA SER A 162 9.43 -22.25 12.42
C SER A 162 8.49 -21.73 11.33
N ALA A 163 9.03 -21.48 10.14
CA ALA A 163 8.18 -21.02 9.04
C ALA A 163 6.97 -21.94 8.86
N MET A 164 5.81 -21.32 8.66
CA MET A 164 4.55 -22.02 8.47
C MET A 164 4.68 -22.98 7.28
N LEU A 165 4.00 -24.13 7.32
CA LEU A 165 4.00 -25.13 6.25
C LEU A 165 5.34 -25.87 6.02
N GLY A 166 6.28 -25.83 6.99
CA GLY A 166 7.54 -26.58 6.89
C GLY A 166 8.57 -25.94 5.96
N LEU A 167 8.39 -24.65 5.63
CA LEU A 167 9.37 -23.89 4.86
C LEU A 167 10.66 -23.66 5.67
N SER A 168 11.78 -23.48 4.99
CA SER A 168 12.94 -22.84 5.62
C SER A 168 12.69 -21.34 5.78
N ALA A 169 13.39 -20.69 6.72
CA ALA A 169 13.31 -19.24 6.91
C ALA A 169 13.61 -18.45 5.62
N LEU A 170 14.50 -18.99 4.76
CA LEU A 170 14.83 -18.39 3.48
C LEU A 170 13.66 -18.48 2.48
N GLN A 171 13.02 -19.65 2.37
CA GLN A 171 11.87 -19.86 1.47
C GLN A 171 10.66 -19.02 1.89
N ASP A 172 10.41 -18.90 3.20
CA ASP A 172 9.35 -18.06 3.75
C ASP A 172 9.59 -16.57 3.46
N GLN A 173 10.85 -16.12 3.59
CA GLN A 173 11.23 -14.78 3.16
C GLN A 173 11.04 -14.58 1.65
N HIS A 174 11.42 -15.56 0.83
CA HIS A 174 11.24 -15.48 -0.61
C HIS A 174 9.77 -15.32 -0.99
N LEU A 175 8.90 -16.11 -0.36
CA LEU A 175 7.46 -16.03 -0.54
C LEU A 175 6.93 -14.65 -0.11
N GLY A 176 7.36 -14.13 1.03
CA GLY A 176 7.01 -12.77 1.45
C GLY A 176 7.45 -11.68 0.47
N GLY A 177 8.66 -11.81 -0.09
CA GLY A 177 9.15 -10.91 -1.15
C GLY A 177 8.29 -10.97 -2.42
N VAL A 178 7.87 -12.17 -2.83
CA VAL A 178 6.94 -12.36 -3.97
C VAL A 178 5.57 -11.75 -3.68
N LEU A 179 5.02 -11.94 -2.47
CA LEU A 179 3.76 -11.32 -2.07
C LEU A 179 3.86 -9.79 -2.15
N MET A 180 4.93 -9.21 -1.62
CA MET A 180 5.17 -7.77 -1.69
C MET A 180 5.27 -7.27 -3.14
N LEU A 181 6.01 -7.99 -3.99
CA LEU A 181 6.17 -7.66 -5.40
C LEU A 181 4.82 -7.70 -6.14
N VAL A 182 4.04 -8.76 -5.95
CA VAL A 182 2.76 -8.95 -6.65
C VAL A 182 1.74 -7.94 -6.15
N PHE A 183 1.48 -7.85 -4.86
CA PHE A 183 0.43 -6.97 -4.35
C PHE A 183 0.85 -5.50 -4.39
N GLY A 184 2.02 -5.17 -3.87
CA GLY A 184 2.53 -3.80 -3.87
C GLY A 184 2.81 -3.29 -5.27
N GLY A 185 3.62 -4.00 -6.06
CA GLY A 185 3.97 -3.59 -7.42
C GLY A 185 2.76 -3.44 -8.32
N VAL A 186 1.88 -4.45 -8.37
CA VAL A 186 0.73 -4.46 -9.29
C VAL A 186 -0.36 -3.49 -8.86
N ALA A 187 -0.73 -3.41 -7.58
CA ALA A 187 -1.83 -2.54 -7.16
C ALA A 187 -1.55 -1.07 -7.50
N TYR A 188 -0.36 -0.58 -7.14
CA TYR A 188 0.03 0.80 -7.40
C TYR A 188 0.21 1.08 -8.90
N LEU A 189 0.74 0.12 -9.67
CA LEU A 189 0.82 0.22 -11.13
C LEU A 189 -0.59 0.32 -11.76
N LEU A 190 -1.53 -0.53 -11.36
CA LEU A 190 -2.91 -0.48 -11.83
C LEU A 190 -3.56 0.86 -11.49
N GLY A 191 -3.34 1.38 -10.27
CA GLY A 191 -3.80 2.72 -9.88
C GLY A 191 -3.27 3.82 -10.81
N ALA A 192 -1.97 3.80 -11.10
CA ALA A 192 -1.35 4.74 -12.04
C ALA A 192 -1.95 4.62 -13.45
N LEU A 193 -2.13 3.41 -13.96
CA LEU A 193 -2.73 3.16 -15.28
C LEU A 193 -4.18 3.63 -15.36
N VAL A 194 -4.97 3.45 -14.30
CA VAL A 194 -6.35 3.94 -14.22
C VAL A 194 -6.39 5.48 -14.30
N LEU A 195 -5.52 6.17 -13.55
CA LEU A 195 -5.43 7.63 -13.62
C LEU A 195 -4.97 8.12 -15.00
N LEU A 196 -3.95 7.48 -15.57
CA LEU A 196 -3.43 7.81 -16.89
C LEU A 196 -4.49 7.61 -17.98
N ALA A 197 -5.22 6.49 -17.96
CA ALA A 197 -6.31 6.23 -18.90
C ALA A 197 -7.41 7.29 -18.79
N GLY A 198 -7.73 7.74 -17.57
CA GLY A 198 -8.65 8.85 -17.34
C GLY A 198 -8.17 10.16 -17.96
N LEU A 199 -6.88 10.50 -17.78
CA LEU A 199 -6.27 11.70 -18.33
C LEU A 199 -6.31 11.71 -19.87
N LEU A 200 -6.01 10.57 -20.50
CA LEU A 200 -6.02 10.42 -21.96
C LEU A 200 -7.44 10.53 -22.55
N ARG A 201 -8.46 9.97 -21.88
CA ARG A 201 -9.87 10.11 -22.30
C ARG A 201 -10.34 11.56 -22.25
N ASP A 202 -10.00 12.28 -21.18
CA ASP A 202 -10.35 13.70 -21.05
C ASP A 202 -9.69 14.56 -22.14
N ARG A 203 -8.47 14.20 -22.60
CA ARG A 203 -7.82 14.92 -23.72
C ARG A 203 -8.52 14.67 -25.04
N ARG A 204 -8.98 13.43 -25.29
CA ARG A 204 -9.71 13.08 -26.52
C ARG A 204 -11.05 13.80 -26.62
N GLY A 205 -11.81 13.91 -25.53
CA GLY A 205 -13.09 14.65 -25.52
C GLY A 205 -12.92 16.11 -25.92
N MET A 206 -11.94 16.82 -25.34
CA MET A 206 -11.70 18.23 -25.69
C MET A 206 -11.26 18.47 -27.14
N VAL A 207 -10.62 17.49 -27.79
CA VAL A 207 -10.22 17.60 -29.20
C VAL A 207 -11.38 17.28 -30.14
N ALA A 208 -12.37 16.50 -29.69
CA ALA A 208 -13.55 16.20 -30.48
C ALA A 208 -14.63 17.30 -30.42
N ASP A 209 -14.66 18.08 -29.35
CA ASP A 209 -15.66 19.13 -29.09
C ASP A 209 -15.22 20.54 -29.53
N GLY A 210 -14.02 20.72 -30.08
CA GLY A 210 -13.45 22.01 -30.50
C GLY A 210 -13.06 22.04 -31.96
#